data_AF-A0A942U8Z9-F1
#
_entry.id   AF-A0A942U8Z9-F1
#
_cell.length_a   1.000
_cell.length_b   1.000
_cell.length_c   1.000
_cell.angle_alpha   90.00
_cell.angle_beta   90.00
_cell.angle_gamma   90.00
#
_symmetry.space_group_name_H-M   'P 1'
#
loop_
_entity.id
_entity.type
_entity.pdbx_description
1 polymer ?
#
loop_
_entity_poly.entity_id
_entity_poly.type
_entity_poly.pdbx_seq_one_letter_code
_entity_poly.pdbx_strand_id
1 'polypeptide(L)'
;MTLEEMFTMQAQLDKYIENEHGLENNQLLEEKLLALLVEIGELANETRCFKFWSKKPASESHVILEEFVDGVHFILSIGLELGFSNEPFSIVSSEGNEDLVRSFLKIYSLVDNLREKRTFDSYEELLRQYFILGQSLGFSIDDVHNAYKAKNEVNYKRQQEGY
;
A
#
# COMPACT_ATOMS: atom_id res chain seq x y z
N MET A 1 12.91 10.10 0.17
CA MET A 1 11.59 10.76 0.11
C MET A 1 11.01 10.70 1.51
N THR A 2 10.26 11.69 1.94
CA THR A 2 9.55 11.64 3.23
C THR A 2 8.16 11.06 3.04
N LEU A 3 7.54 10.56 4.11
CA LEU A 3 6.15 10.12 4.07
C LEU A 3 5.20 11.27 3.68
N GLU A 4 5.51 12.50 4.10
CA GLU A 4 4.79 13.72 3.71
C GLU A 4 4.83 13.98 2.20
N GLU A 5 6.00 13.78 1.56
CA GLU A 5 6.13 13.86 0.10
C GLU A 5 5.27 12.80 -0.60
N MET A 6 5.22 11.58 -0.05
CA MET A 6 4.39 10.49 -0.61
C MET A 6 2.90 10.80 -0.52
N PHE A 7 2.43 11.32 0.62
CA PHE A 7 1.04 11.79 0.79
C PHE A 7 0.71 12.92 -0.17
N THR A 8 1.63 13.87 -0.37
CA THR A 8 1.44 14.97 -1.32
C THR A 8 1.26 14.44 -2.75
N MET A 9 2.12 13.51 -3.18
CA MET A 9 2.00 12.87 -4.50
C MET A 9 0.70 12.08 -4.65
N GLN A 10 0.29 11.35 -3.60
CA GLN A 10 -0.96 10.58 -3.63
C GLN A 10 -2.17 11.49 -3.69
N ALA A 11 -2.21 12.57 -2.91
CA ALA A 11 -3.31 13.51 -2.88
C ALA A 11 -3.53 14.17 -4.24
N GLN A 12 -2.45 14.48 -4.96
CA GLN A 12 -2.55 15.01 -6.31
C GLN A 12 -3.12 13.96 -7.29
N LEU A 13 -2.69 12.69 -7.18
CA LEU A 13 -3.17 11.61 -8.05
C LEU A 13 -4.64 11.30 -7.79
N ASP A 14 -5.03 11.16 -6.52
CA ASP A 14 -6.41 10.92 -6.10
C ASP A 14 -7.32 12.03 -6.62
N LYS A 15 -6.93 13.29 -6.41
CA LYS A 15 -7.69 14.44 -6.91
C LYS A 15 -7.80 14.44 -8.44
N TYR A 16 -6.76 14.03 -9.15
CA TYR A 16 -6.81 13.91 -10.61
C TYR A 16 -7.88 12.88 -11.03
N ILE A 17 -7.82 11.68 -10.46
CA ILE A 17 -8.76 10.58 -10.73
C ILE A 17 -10.19 11.01 -10.38
N GLU A 18 -10.39 11.63 -9.21
CA GLU A 18 -11.70 12.07 -8.77
C GLU A 18 -12.32 13.10 -9.74
N ASN A 19 -11.53 14.07 -10.24
CA ASN A 19 -12.02 15.05 -11.21
C ASN A 19 -12.32 14.42 -12.57
N GLU A 20 -11.45 13.55 -13.08
CA GLU A 20 -11.64 12.93 -14.40
C GLU A 20 -12.86 12.01 -14.43
N HIS A 21 -13.17 11.34 -13.31
CA HIS A 21 -14.27 10.40 -13.20
C HIS A 21 -15.53 10.98 -12.50
N GLY A 22 -15.51 12.25 -12.11
CA GLY A 22 -16.64 12.93 -11.46
C GLY A 22 -17.03 12.35 -10.09
N LEU A 23 -16.02 12.03 -9.27
CA LEU A 23 -16.15 11.34 -7.98
C LEU A 23 -15.92 12.27 -6.78
N GLU A 24 -15.85 13.59 -6.96
CA GLU A 24 -15.41 14.55 -5.93
C GLU A 24 -16.33 14.61 -4.69
N ASN A 25 -17.53 14.04 -4.78
CA ASN A 25 -18.50 13.96 -3.67
C ASN A 25 -18.73 12.52 -3.17
N ASN A 26 -17.94 11.56 -3.65
CA ASN A 26 -18.10 10.16 -3.30
C ASN A 26 -17.25 9.83 -2.06
N GLN A 27 -17.82 9.05 -1.14
CA GLN A 27 -17.05 8.43 -0.08
C GLN A 27 -16.48 7.12 -0.63
N LEU A 28 -15.18 7.10 -0.90
CA LEU A 28 -14.52 5.97 -1.58
C LEU A 28 -13.78 5.04 -0.62
N LEU A 29 -13.99 5.18 0.69
CA LEU A 29 -13.24 4.44 1.70
C LEU A 29 -13.40 2.91 1.54
N GLU A 30 -14.62 2.41 1.34
CA GLU A 30 -14.86 0.96 1.25
C GLU A 30 -14.26 0.40 -0.05
N GLU A 31 -14.33 1.15 -1.16
CA GLU A 31 -13.70 0.82 -2.44
C GLU A 31 -12.17 0.79 -2.33
N LYS A 32 -11.56 1.80 -1.69
CA LYS A 32 -10.12 1.87 -1.45
C LYS A 32 -9.64 0.73 -0.53
N LEU A 33 -10.42 0.39 0.50
CA LEU A 33 -10.12 -0.75 1.38
C LEU A 33 -10.18 -2.08 0.63
N LEU A 34 -11.18 -2.27 -0.24
CA LEU A 34 -11.27 -3.46 -1.07
C LEU A 34 -10.11 -3.55 -2.06
N ALA A 35 -9.76 -2.43 -2.72
CA ALA A 35 -8.62 -2.37 -3.62
C ALA A 35 -7.32 -2.74 -2.90
N LEU A 36 -7.08 -2.21 -1.69
CA LEU A 36 -5.94 -2.61 -0.86
C LEU A 36 -5.91 -4.13 -0.59
N LEU A 37 -7.05 -4.75 -0.27
CA LEU A 37 -7.12 -6.21 -0.04
C LEU A 37 -6.76 -7.02 -1.29
N VAL A 38 -7.15 -6.52 -2.47
CA VAL A 38 -6.78 -7.11 -3.77
C VAL A 38 -5.28 -7.00 -3.97
N GLU A 39 -4.68 -5.82 -3.86
CA GLU A 39 -3.23 -5.61 -4.03
C GLU A 39 -2.40 -6.44 -3.04
N ILE A 40 -2.84 -6.56 -1.77
CA ILE A 40 -2.19 -7.45 -0.80
C ILE A 40 -2.23 -8.90 -1.28
N GLY A 41 -3.32 -9.31 -1.92
CA GLY A 41 -3.48 -10.65 -2.51
C GLY A 41 -2.58 -10.87 -3.73
N GLU A 42 -2.44 -9.85 -4.59
CA GLU A 42 -1.53 -9.87 -5.75
C GLU A 42 -0.06 -9.96 -5.28
N LEU A 43 0.34 -9.13 -4.31
CA LEU A 43 1.64 -9.23 -3.66
C LEU A 43 1.88 -10.63 -3.05
N ALA A 44 0.93 -11.17 -2.29
CA ALA A 44 1.04 -12.53 -1.74
C ALA A 44 1.19 -13.59 -2.85
N ASN A 45 0.50 -13.40 -3.97
CA ASN A 45 0.54 -14.30 -5.12
C ASN A 45 1.93 -14.33 -5.78
N GLU A 46 2.59 -13.18 -5.90
CA GLU A 46 3.92 -13.02 -6.49
C GLU A 46 5.04 -13.53 -5.58
N THR A 47 4.92 -13.38 -4.26
CA THR A 47 5.85 -14.02 -3.30
C THR A 47 5.71 -15.54 -3.29
N ARG A 48 4.49 -16.05 -3.58
CA ARG A 48 4.13 -17.47 -3.54
C ARG A 48 4.38 -18.16 -2.20
N CYS A 49 4.58 -17.41 -1.11
CA CYS A 49 4.97 -17.95 0.19
C CYS A 49 3.94 -18.92 0.80
N PHE A 50 2.67 -18.81 0.39
CA PHE A 50 1.59 -19.69 0.84
C PHE A 50 1.41 -20.96 -0.02
N LYS A 51 2.05 -21.05 -1.19
CA LYS A 51 1.82 -22.12 -2.17
C LYS A 51 2.63 -23.39 -1.84
N PHE A 52 2.42 -23.94 -0.65
CA PHE A 52 3.16 -25.11 -0.10
C PHE A 52 3.07 -26.38 -0.96
N TRP A 53 2.09 -26.47 -1.86
CA TRP A 53 1.91 -27.58 -2.80
C TRP A 53 2.69 -27.43 -4.11
N SER A 54 3.47 -26.35 -4.29
CA SER A 54 4.16 -26.04 -5.54
C SER A 54 5.64 -25.74 -5.32
N LYS A 55 6.48 -26.20 -6.26
CA LYS A 55 7.92 -25.91 -6.28
C LYS A 55 8.33 -24.71 -7.14
N LYS A 56 7.38 -24.08 -7.86
CA LYS A 56 7.67 -22.88 -8.66
C LYS A 56 8.18 -21.74 -7.77
N PRO A 57 9.29 -21.08 -8.14
CA PRO A 57 9.86 -19.98 -7.36
C PRO A 57 8.94 -18.76 -7.37
N ALA A 58 9.16 -17.86 -6.41
CA ALA A 58 8.61 -16.50 -6.41
C ALA A 58 8.95 -15.76 -7.71
N SER A 59 8.19 -14.71 -8.00
CA SER A 59 8.50 -13.80 -9.10
C SER A 59 9.78 -13.02 -8.84
N GLU A 60 10.31 -12.38 -9.88
CA GLU A 60 11.49 -11.53 -9.78
C GLU A 60 11.24 -10.39 -8.77
N SER A 61 12.30 -9.98 -8.05
CA SER A 61 12.20 -9.00 -6.96
C SER A 61 11.51 -7.69 -7.37
N HIS A 62 11.77 -7.20 -8.60
CA HIS A 62 11.15 -5.98 -9.11
C HIS A 62 9.64 -6.10 -9.34
N VAL A 63 9.13 -7.30 -9.66
CA VAL A 63 7.69 -7.56 -9.80
C VAL A 63 7.03 -7.49 -8.43
N ILE A 64 7.62 -8.16 -7.44
CA ILE A 64 7.13 -8.13 -6.05
C ILE A 64 7.15 -6.70 -5.49
N LEU A 65 8.20 -5.92 -5.81
CA LEU A 65 8.31 -4.53 -5.39
C LEU A 65 7.21 -3.66 -6.03
N GLU A 66 6.84 -3.92 -7.28
CA GLU A 66 5.74 -3.22 -7.95
C GLU A 66 4.40 -3.45 -7.23
N GLU A 67 4.05 -4.71 -6.97
CA GLU A 67 2.83 -5.06 -6.21
C GLU A 67 2.84 -4.48 -4.78
N PHE A 68 4.02 -4.44 -4.16
CA PHE A 68 4.19 -3.83 -2.84
C PHE A 68 3.87 -2.33 -2.87
N VAL A 69 4.36 -1.59 -3.87
CA VAL A 69 4.09 -0.15 -3.94
C VAL A 69 2.65 0.16 -4.35
N ASP A 70 1.95 -0.75 -5.04
CA ASP A 70 0.51 -0.63 -5.28
C ASP A 70 -0.28 -0.65 -3.96
N GLY A 71 0.07 -1.54 -3.04
CA GLY A 71 -0.49 -1.50 -1.69
C GLY A 71 -0.13 -0.23 -0.91
N VAL A 72 1.10 0.30 -1.07
CA VAL A 72 1.48 1.60 -0.47
C VAL A 72 0.60 2.73 -0.99
N HIS A 73 0.33 2.79 -2.30
CA HIS A 73 -0.56 3.79 -2.91
C HIS A 73 -1.94 3.78 -2.25
N PHE A 74 -2.57 2.61 -2.10
CA PHE A 74 -3.89 2.52 -1.47
C PHE A 74 -3.86 2.83 0.02
N ILE A 75 -2.84 2.41 0.77
CA ILE A 75 -2.74 2.78 2.19
C ILE A 75 -2.67 4.31 2.33
N LEU A 76 -1.87 5.01 1.54
CA LEU A 76 -1.79 6.47 1.59
C LEU A 76 -3.11 7.13 1.17
N SER A 77 -3.77 6.61 0.14
CA SER A 77 -5.07 7.10 -0.31
C SER A 77 -6.15 6.95 0.78
N ILE A 78 -6.13 5.84 1.52
CA ILE A 78 -7.01 5.63 2.69
C ILE A 78 -6.66 6.61 3.82
N GLY A 79 -5.37 6.86 4.07
CA GLY A 79 -4.93 7.85 5.05
C GLY A 79 -5.42 9.26 4.72
N LEU A 80 -5.44 9.63 3.43
CA LEU A 80 -6.02 10.90 2.96
C LEU A 80 -7.53 10.95 3.16
N GLU A 81 -8.24 9.89 2.78
CA GLU A 81 -9.70 9.76 2.95
C GLU A 81 -10.13 9.92 4.42
N LEU A 82 -9.33 9.39 5.34
CA LEU A 82 -9.58 9.45 6.79
C LEU A 82 -9.03 10.72 7.46
N GLY A 83 -8.32 11.58 6.71
CA GLY A 83 -7.76 12.83 7.23
C GLY A 83 -6.49 12.67 8.10
N PHE A 84 -5.76 11.57 7.95
CA PHE A 84 -4.58 11.24 8.77
C PHE A 84 -3.24 11.72 8.19
N SER A 85 -3.24 12.43 7.06
CA SER A 85 -2.00 12.84 6.37
C SER A 85 -1.12 13.83 7.17
N ASN A 86 -1.69 14.53 8.16
CA ASN A 86 -0.98 15.51 9.00
C ASN A 86 -0.64 14.98 10.40
N GLU A 87 -0.97 13.73 10.69
CA GLU A 87 -0.73 13.14 12.01
C GLU A 87 0.75 12.78 12.21
N PRO A 88 1.25 12.76 13.45
CA PRO A 88 2.65 12.48 13.74
C PRO A 88 2.92 10.97 13.67
N PHE A 89 3.46 10.50 12.54
CA PHE A 89 3.84 9.09 12.36
C PHE A 89 5.08 8.71 13.16
N SER A 90 4.93 7.70 14.00
CA SER A 90 5.99 7.03 14.74
C SER A 90 6.40 5.76 14.01
N ILE A 91 7.23 5.89 12.96
CA ILE A 91 7.85 4.73 12.29
C ILE A 91 9.01 4.23 13.16
N VAL A 92 8.70 3.48 14.22
CA VAL A 92 9.74 2.77 14.99
C VAL A 92 10.11 1.51 14.20
N SER A 93 11.34 1.47 13.71
CA SER A 93 11.92 0.34 12.99
C SER A 93 12.13 -0.84 13.92
N SER A 94 11.36 -1.91 13.74
CA SER A 94 11.77 -3.26 14.14
C SER A 94 12.36 -3.96 12.92
N GLU A 95 13.55 -4.54 13.04
CA GLU A 95 14.20 -5.27 11.95
C GLU A 95 13.26 -6.37 11.42
N GLY A 96 12.98 -6.33 10.10
CA GLY A 96 12.13 -7.30 9.43
C GLY A 96 12.81 -8.68 9.31
N ASN A 97 12.26 -9.67 10.02
CA ASN A 97 12.56 -11.10 9.83
C ASN A 97 11.33 -11.92 10.23
N GLU A 98 10.15 -11.49 9.78
CA GLU A 98 8.88 -12.14 10.08
C GLU A 98 8.56 -13.24 9.07
N ASP A 99 7.80 -14.24 9.51
CA ASP A 99 7.22 -15.25 8.64
C ASP A 99 6.19 -14.61 7.70
N LEU A 100 6.46 -14.62 6.39
CA LEU A 100 5.64 -13.92 5.39
C LEU A 100 4.16 -14.30 5.46
N VAL A 101 3.83 -15.58 5.64
CA VAL A 101 2.43 -16.03 5.71
C VAL A 101 1.73 -15.39 6.91
N ARG A 102 2.37 -15.36 8.08
CA ARG A 102 1.83 -14.68 9.25
C ARG A 102 1.72 -13.17 9.05
N SER A 103 2.69 -12.53 8.41
CA SER A 103 2.64 -11.09 8.14
C SER A 103 1.49 -10.73 7.20
N PHE A 104 1.25 -11.48 6.12
CA PHE A 104 0.08 -11.28 5.25
C PHE A 104 -1.24 -11.44 6.01
N LEU A 105 -1.41 -12.52 6.79
CA LEU A 105 -2.63 -12.73 7.58
C LEU A 105 -2.85 -11.62 8.62
N LYS A 106 -1.77 -11.13 9.24
CA LYS A 106 -1.82 -10.01 10.16
C LYS A 106 -2.27 -8.72 9.46
N ILE A 107 -1.70 -8.41 8.29
CA ILE A 107 -2.09 -7.24 7.50
C ILE A 107 -3.56 -7.33 7.09
N TYR A 108 -4.05 -8.49 6.63
CA TYR A 108 -5.48 -8.69 6.36
C TYR A 108 -6.37 -8.36 7.56
N SER A 109 -5.99 -8.83 8.74
CA SER A 109 -6.71 -8.51 9.98
C SER A 109 -6.64 -7.03 10.35
N LEU A 110 -5.54 -6.33 10.02
CA LEU A 110 -5.37 -4.91 10.30
C LEU A 110 -6.18 -4.03 9.34
N VAL A 111 -6.34 -4.45 8.09
CA VAL A 111 -7.25 -3.75 7.14
C VAL A 111 -8.68 -3.81 7.66
N ASP A 112 -9.14 -4.97 8.11
CA ASP A 112 -10.47 -5.10 8.73
C ASP A 112 -10.57 -4.28 10.02
N ASN A 113 -9.52 -4.27 10.85
CA ASN A 113 -9.49 -3.46 12.06
C ASN A 113 -9.59 -1.95 11.78
N LEU A 114 -8.89 -1.47 10.75
CA LEU A 114 -8.97 -0.09 10.29
C LEU A 114 -10.37 0.22 9.77
N ARG A 115 -10.98 -0.68 9.00
CA ARG A 115 -12.33 -0.54 8.48
C ARG A 115 -13.36 -0.35 9.59
N GLU A 116 -13.26 -1.13 10.66
CA GLU A 116 -14.16 -1.05 11.82
C GLU A 116 -13.90 0.19 12.69
N LYS A 117 -12.65 0.46 13.04
CA LYS A 117 -12.29 1.50 14.03
C LYS A 117 -12.16 2.88 13.43
N ARG A 118 -11.57 2.99 12.23
CA ARG A 118 -11.30 4.25 11.52
C ARG A 118 -10.56 5.26 12.39
N THR A 119 -9.59 4.80 13.19
CA THR A 119 -8.75 5.65 14.05
C THR A 119 -7.34 5.75 13.52
N PHE A 120 -6.64 6.83 13.87
CA PHE A 120 -5.23 7.01 13.53
C PHE A 120 -4.39 5.83 14.01
N ASP A 121 -4.56 5.36 15.25
CA ASP A 121 -3.81 4.21 15.78
C ASP A 121 -3.98 2.94 14.92
N SER A 122 -5.20 2.66 14.45
CA SER A 122 -5.45 1.50 13.59
C SER A 122 -4.79 1.65 12.21
N TYR A 123 -4.75 2.87 11.68
CA TYR A 123 -4.10 3.21 10.42
C TYR A 123 -2.57 3.14 10.54
N GLU A 124 -2.00 3.74 11.60
CA GLU A 124 -0.58 3.73 11.87
C GLU A 124 -0.06 2.30 12.08
N GLU A 125 -0.81 1.44 12.78
CA GLU A 125 -0.47 0.03 12.91
C GLU A 125 -0.43 -0.67 11.55
N LEU A 126 -1.44 -0.48 10.70
CA LEU A 126 -1.47 -1.06 9.36
C LEU A 126 -0.27 -0.60 8.53
N LEU A 127 -0.03 0.72 8.47
CA LEU A 127 1.08 1.31 7.73
C LEU A 127 2.42 0.73 8.22
N ARG A 128 2.63 0.71 9.54
CA ARG A 128 3.86 0.18 10.14
C ARG A 128 4.09 -1.29 9.79
N GLN A 129 3.07 -2.13 9.94
CA GLN A 129 3.17 -3.55 9.64
C GLN A 129 3.38 -3.81 8.14
N TYR A 130 2.80 -2.98 7.28
CA TYR A 130 3.03 -3.07 5.85
C TYR A 130 4.48 -2.77 5.48
N PHE A 131 5.09 -1.73 6.06
CA PHE A 131 6.52 -1.46 5.85
C PHE A 131 7.45 -2.53 6.46
N ILE A 132 7.07 -3.17 7.58
CA ILE A 132 7.79 -4.33 8.13
C ILE A 132 7.75 -5.53 7.17
N LEU A 133 6.61 -5.75 6.50
CA LEU A 133 6.51 -6.76 5.43
C LEU A 133 7.48 -6.42 4.28
N GLY A 134 7.53 -5.17 3.83
CA GLY A 134 8.47 -4.74 2.77
C GLY A 134 9.93 -5.02 3.14
N GLN A 135 10.32 -4.74 4.38
CA GLN A 135 11.67 -5.08 4.88
C GLN A 135 11.91 -6.59 4.91
N SER A 136 10.92 -7.38 5.32
CA SER A 136 11.01 -8.85 5.33
C SER A 136 11.09 -9.45 3.92
N LEU A 137 10.60 -8.73 2.91
CA LEU A 137 10.77 -9.05 1.48
C LEU A 137 12.13 -8.60 0.92
N GLY A 138 12.96 -7.93 1.73
CA GLY A 138 14.30 -7.49 1.36
C GLY A 138 14.36 -6.11 0.70
N PHE A 139 13.29 -5.32 0.75
CA PHE A 139 13.26 -3.98 0.16
C PHE A 139 13.86 -2.97 1.12
N SER A 140 14.78 -2.16 0.61
CA SER A 140 15.24 -0.96 1.31
C SER A 140 14.18 0.15 1.21
N ILE A 141 14.27 1.12 2.11
CA ILE A 141 13.42 2.32 2.04
C ILE A 141 13.61 3.06 0.70
N ASP A 142 14.83 3.04 0.14
CA ASP A 142 15.14 3.69 -1.13
C ASP A 142 14.52 2.95 -2.32
N ASP A 143 14.47 1.61 -2.29
CA ASP A 143 13.77 0.82 -3.30
C ASP A 143 12.29 1.19 -3.34
N VAL A 144 11.65 1.21 -2.18
CA VAL A 144 10.23 1.57 -2.04
C VAL A 144 9.98 3.00 -2.53
N HIS A 145 10.82 3.96 -2.12
CA HIS A 145 10.68 5.34 -2.56
C HIS A 145 10.79 5.50 -4.08
N ASN A 146 11.77 4.83 -4.71
CA ASN A 146 11.99 4.93 -6.15
C ASN A 146 10.87 4.25 -6.94
N ALA A 147 10.46 3.05 -6.51
CA ALA A 147 9.36 2.32 -7.14
C ALA A 147 8.02 3.06 -7.00
N TYR A 148 7.74 3.63 -5.82
CA TYR A 148 6.53 4.44 -5.60
C TYR A 148 6.47 5.65 -6.53
N LYS A 149 7.59 6.40 -6.68
CA LYS A 149 7.63 7.54 -7.60
C LYS A 149 7.39 7.11 -9.05
N ALA A 150 8.06 6.05 -9.48
CA ALA A 150 7.90 5.52 -10.83
C ALA A 150 6.46 5.07 -11.09
N LYS A 151 5.84 4.36 -10.13
CA LYS A 151 4.45 3.91 -10.23
C LYS A 151 3.46 5.06 -10.24
N ASN A 152 3.66 6.08 -9.39
CA ASN A 152 2.85 7.30 -9.39
C ASN A 152 2.84 7.99 -10.76
N GLU A 153 4.02 8.16 -11.37
CA GLU A 153 4.16 8.75 -12.72
C GLU A 153 3.45 7.91 -13.80
N VAL A 154 3.56 6.59 -13.73
CA VAL A 154 2.86 5.67 -14.65
C VAL A 154 1.34 5.78 -14.48
N ASN A 155 0.84 5.83 -13.25
CA ASN A 155 -0.58 5.96 -12.96
C ASN A 155 -1.14 7.30 -13.48
N TYR A 156 -0.39 8.40 -13.35
CA TYR A 156 -0.76 9.66 -13.99
C TYR A 156 -0.89 9.54 -15.51
N LYS A 157 0.08 8.90 -16.17
CA LYS A 157 0.03 8.70 -17.63
C LYS A 157 -1.17 7.85 -18.04
N ARG A 158 -1.46 6.77 -17.30
CA ARG A 158 -2.63 5.92 -17.55
C ARG A 158 -3.93 6.73 -17.50
N GLN A 159 -4.07 7.60 -16.50
CA GLN A 159 -5.26 8.46 -16.37
C GLN A 159 -5.35 9.50 -17.50
N GLN A 160 -4.23 10.07 -17.96
CA GLN A 160 -4.19 10.97 -19.14
C GLN A 160 -4.57 10.27 -20.45
N GLU A 161 -4.35 8.96 -20.55
CA GLU A 161 -4.68 8.14 -21.71
C GLU A 161 -6.12 7.58 -21.68
N GLY A 162 -6.90 7.90 -20.64
CA GLY A 162 -8.32 7.56 -20.53
C GLY A 162 -8.59 6.18 -19.90
N TYR A 163 -7.70 5.72 -19.01
CA TYR A 163 -7.91 4.53 -18.19
C TYR A 163 -8.98 4.74 -17.10
#